data_AF-A0A8C1XR24-F1
#
_entry.id   AF-A0A8C1XR24-F1
#
_cell.length_a   1.000
_cell.length_b   1.000
_cell.length_c   1.000
_cell.angle_alpha   90.00
_cell.angle_beta   90.00
_cell.angle_gamma   90.00
#
_symmetry.space_group_name_H-M   'P 1'
#
loop_
_entity.id
_entity.type
_entity.pdbx_description
1 polymer ?
#
loop_
_entity_poly.entity_id
_entity_poly.type
_entity_poly.pdbx_seq_one_letter_code
_entity_poly.pdbx_strand_id
1 'polypeptide(L)'
;MKRSTDEFTPGDTVFAKMKGYPFWPARIGEGKAPRNKIPIYFYGTHSTTFLFPKDIVPYWPNKEKYGRPIKRGGFEEGMWEIENDPGRLNSSYSTFSL
;
A
#
# COMPACT_ATOMS: atom_id res chain seq x y z
N MET A 1 -4.18 11.47 -17.03
CA MET A 1 -3.65 10.16 -17.46
C MET A 1 -4.27 9.06 -16.63
N LYS A 2 -4.59 7.91 -17.23
CA LYS A 2 -4.99 6.70 -16.48
C LYS A 2 -3.71 6.03 -15.97
N ARG A 3 -3.58 5.83 -14.66
CA ARG A 3 -2.46 5.06 -14.09
C ARG A 3 -2.53 3.60 -14.54
N SER A 4 -1.41 3.00 -14.91
CA SER A 4 -1.32 1.58 -15.28
C SER A 4 -0.68 0.73 -14.17
N THR A 5 -0.75 -0.59 -14.31
CA THR A 5 -0.08 -1.54 -13.39
C THR A 5 1.45 -1.45 -13.46
N ASP A 6 1.97 -1.00 -14.59
CA ASP A 6 3.42 -1.03 -14.89
C ASP A 6 4.18 0.13 -14.24
N GLU A 7 3.45 1.07 -13.64
CA GLU A 7 3.99 2.20 -12.87
C GLU A 7 4.47 1.80 -11.47
N PHE A 8 4.20 0.57 -11.04
CA PHE A 8 4.41 0.11 -9.67
C PHE A 8 5.18 -1.21 -9.64
N THR A 9 6.15 -1.30 -8.75
CA THR A 9 6.94 -2.51 -8.48
C THR A 9 6.72 -2.99 -7.05
N PRO A 10 6.81 -4.31 -6.78
CA PRO A 10 6.74 -4.82 -5.43
C PRO A 10 7.69 -4.08 -4.48
N GLY A 11 7.18 -3.72 -3.30
CA GLY A 11 7.92 -2.98 -2.29
C GLY A 11 7.76 -1.47 -2.37
N ASP A 12 7.26 -0.93 -3.49
CA ASP A 12 6.99 0.50 -3.60
C ASP A 12 6.04 0.97 -2.49
N THR A 13 6.45 2.00 -1.76
CA THR A 13 5.65 2.65 -0.72
C THR A 13 4.59 3.54 -1.34
N VAL A 14 3.33 3.32 -0.95
CA VAL A 14 2.16 4.00 -1.52
C VAL A 14 1.18 4.41 -0.43
N PHE A 15 0.26 5.31 -0.78
CA PHE A 15 -1.04 5.33 -0.12
C PHE A 15 -2.07 4.61 -0.99
N ALA A 16 -2.87 3.76 -0.35
CA ALA A 16 -3.93 2.99 -0.98
C ALA A 16 -5.32 3.46 -0.49
N LYS A 17 -6.29 3.53 -1.40
CA LYS A 17 -7.64 4.03 -1.13
C LYS A 17 -8.69 2.92 -1.22
N MET A 18 -9.30 2.58 -0.10
CA MET A 18 -10.50 1.73 -0.07
C MET A 18 -11.78 2.57 0.06
N LYS A 19 -12.91 2.05 -0.42
CA LYS A 19 -14.23 2.70 -0.27
C LYS A 19 -14.60 2.77 1.22
N GLY A 20 -14.88 3.98 1.71
CA GLY A 20 -15.23 4.21 3.13
C GLY A 20 -14.04 4.40 4.08
N TYR A 21 -12.81 4.31 3.59
CA TYR A 21 -11.59 4.48 4.38
C TYR A 21 -10.79 5.69 3.88
N PRO A 22 -9.96 6.33 4.71
CA PRO A 22 -9.01 7.32 4.21
C PRO A 22 -7.96 6.67 3.30
N PHE A 23 -7.11 7.48 2.68
CA PHE A 23 -5.87 6.95 2.12
C PHE A 23 -5.05 6.34 3.25
N TRP A 24 -4.59 5.10 3.08
CA TRP A 24 -3.91 4.32 4.12
C TRP A 24 -2.46 4.02 3.70
N PRO A 25 -1.47 4.09 4.61
CA PRO A 25 -0.09 3.73 4.31
C PRO A 25 0.00 2.25 3.92
N ALA A 26 0.63 1.98 2.79
CA ALA A 26 0.72 0.63 2.23
C ALA A 26 2.00 0.44 1.41
N ARG A 27 2.27 -0.81 1.02
CA ARG A 27 3.25 -1.16 -0.01
C ARG A 27 2.63 -2.02 -1.09
N ILE A 28 3.24 -1.99 -2.27
CA ILE A 28 2.93 -2.94 -3.32
C ILE A 28 3.39 -4.33 -2.87
N GLY A 29 2.46 -5.27 -2.89
CA GLY A 29 2.72 -6.65 -2.51
C GLY A 29 3.44 -7.45 -3.61
N GLU A 30 3.83 -8.67 -3.29
CA GLU A 30 4.36 -9.62 -4.27
C GLU A 30 3.27 -10.54 -4.83
N GLY A 31 3.53 -11.15 -5.98
CA GLY A 31 2.70 -12.21 -6.53
C GLY A 31 1.71 -11.78 -7.61
N LYS A 32 0.96 -12.77 -8.09
CA LYS A 32 0.02 -12.58 -9.20
C LYS A 32 -1.24 -11.88 -8.70
N ALA A 33 -1.65 -10.83 -9.40
CA ALA A 33 -2.93 -10.18 -9.19
C ALA A 33 -3.92 -10.48 -10.33
N PRO A 34 -5.23 -10.38 -10.06
CA PRO A 34 -6.23 -10.34 -11.12
C PRO A 34 -5.92 -9.22 -12.13
N ARG A 35 -6.40 -9.38 -13.37
CA ARG A 35 -6.17 -8.42 -14.47
C ARG A 35 -6.46 -6.99 -14.02
N ASN A 36 -5.53 -6.06 -14.31
CA ASN A 36 -5.61 -4.63 -14.02
C ASN A 36 -5.70 -4.27 -12.53
N LYS A 37 -5.31 -5.17 -11.63
CA LYS A 37 -5.17 -4.89 -10.20
C LYS A 37 -3.74 -5.09 -9.74
N ILE A 38 -3.43 -4.47 -8.61
CA ILE A 38 -2.12 -4.48 -7.99
C ILE A 38 -2.28 -5.10 -6.59
N PRO A 39 -1.42 -6.05 -6.17
CA PRO A 39 -1.40 -6.56 -4.81
C PRO A 39 -0.99 -5.44 -3.84
N ILE A 40 -1.68 -5.31 -2.73
CA ILE A 40 -1.47 -4.27 -1.73
C ILE A 40 -1.39 -4.91 -0.35
N TYR A 41 -0.36 -4.52 0.39
CA TYR A 41 -0.21 -4.79 1.82
C TYR A 41 -0.37 -3.47 2.59
N PHE A 42 -1.30 -3.43 3.54
CA PHE A 42 -1.53 -2.26 4.39
C PHE A 42 -0.69 -2.34 5.66
N TYR A 43 0.06 -1.29 5.95
CA TYR A 43 0.78 -1.15 7.22
C TYR A 43 -0.18 -0.92 8.39
N GLY A 44 0.25 -1.29 9.59
CA GLY A 44 -0.48 -1.21 10.85
C GLY A 44 -1.61 -2.23 11.01
N THR A 45 -2.31 -2.62 9.94
CA THR A 45 -3.31 -3.71 9.99
C THR A 45 -2.82 -5.02 9.39
N HIS A 46 -1.67 -4.98 8.70
CA HIS A 46 -1.03 -6.09 7.99
C HIS A 46 -1.97 -6.86 7.04
N SER A 47 -3.04 -6.19 6.62
CA SER A 47 -4.07 -6.78 5.77
C SER A 47 -3.64 -6.70 4.30
N THR A 48 -4.07 -7.66 3.50
CA THR A 48 -3.72 -7.74 2.08
C THR A 48 -4.95 -7.69 1.18
N THR A 49 -4.85 -7.03 0.02
CA THR A 49 -5.92 -7.01 -0.98
C THR A 49 -5.40 -6.71 -2.39
N PHE A 50 -6.30 -6.60 -3.37
CA PHE A 50 -5.99 -6.15 -4.73
C PHE A 50 -6.78 -4.89 -5.08
N LEU A 51 -6.08 -3.82 -5.46
CA LEU A 51 -6.69 -2.54 -5.84
C LEU A 51 -6.40 -2.17 -7.30
N PHE A 52 -7.24 -1.30 -7.86
CA PHE A 52 -6.96 -0.73 -9.18
C PHE A 52 -5.87 0.36 -9.07
N PRO A 53 -5.03 0.56 -10.11
CA PRO A 53 -4.00 1.61 -10.12
C PRO A 53 -4.53 3.03 -9.83
N LYS A 54 -5.80 3.30 -10.18
CA LYS A 54 -6.44 4.60 -9.90
C LYS A 54 -6.61 4.88 -8.40
N ASP A 55 -6.64 3.83 -7.57
CA ASP A 55 -6.89 3.91 -6.13
C ASP A 55 -5.57 3.92 -5.32
N ILE A 56 -4.43 4.05 -6.00
CA ILE A 56 -3.08 4.00 -5.43
C ILE A 56 -2.33 5.27 -5.84
N VAL A 57 -1.59 5.87 -4.91
CA VAL A 57 -0.71 7.03 -5.15
C VAL A 57 0.66 6.79 -4.50
N PRO A 58 1.78 7.28 -5.07
CA PRO A 58 3.09 7.18 -4.43
C PRO A 58 3.11 7.85 -3.06
N TYR A 59 3.77 7.25 -2.06
CA TYR A 59 3.77 7.73 -0.69
C TYR A 59 4.44 9.11 -0.55
N TRP A 60 5.72 9.23 -0.94
CA TRP A 60 6.52 10.44 -0.68
C TRP A 60 5.92 11.74 -1.21
N PRO A 61 5.48 11.83 -2.48
CA PRO A 61 4.90 13.07 -3.01
C PRO A 61 3.53 13.42 -2.40
N ASN A 62 2.89 12.48 -1.70
CA ASN A 62 1.55 12.65 -1.15
C ASN A 62 1.50 12.64 0.38
N LYS A 63 2.64 12.47 1.06
CA LYS A 63 2.74 12.36 2.53
C LYS A 63 2.10 13.55 3.25
N GLU A 64 2.37 14.78 2.81
CA GLU A 64 1.80 15.97 3.43
C GLU A 64 0.26 16.00 3.39
N LYS A 65 -0.31 15.44 2.32
CA LYS A 65 -1.75 15.43 2.07
C LYS A 65 -2.46 14.29 2.79
N TYR A 66 -1.88 13.08 2.77
CA TYR A 66 -2.55 11.86 3.24
C TYR A 66 -1.97 11.27 4.53
N GLY A 67 -0.76 11.68 4.94
CA GLY A 67 -0.10 11.20 6.15
C GLY A 67 -0.48 11.93 7.44
N ARG A 68 -1.50 12.79 7.42
CA ARG A 68 -1.97 13.50 8.62
C ARG A 68 -2.63 12.51 9.59
N PRO A 69 -2.37 12.60 10.91
CA PRO A 69 -2.96 11.69 11.90
C PRO A 69 -4.49 11.62 11.83
N ILE A 70 -5.05 10.42 12.00
CA ILE A 70 -6.49 10.17 12.04
C ILE A 70 -6.86 9.32 13.26
N LYS A 71 -8.09 9.43 13.74
CA LYS A 71 -8.59 8.70 14.94
C LYS A 71 -8.83 7.19 14.73
N ARG A 72 -8.36 6.61 13.62
CA ARG A 72 -8.62 5.20 13.29
C ARG A 72 -7.43 4.35 13.74
N GLY A 73 -7.69 3.34 14.56
CA GLY A 73 -6.65 2.44 15.07
C GLY A 73 -5.81 1.82 13.95
N GLY A 74 -4.51 1.68 14.20
CA GLY A 74 -3.52 1.15 13.26
C GLY A 74 -2.98 2.16 12.23
N PHE A 75 -3.55 3.36 12.09
CA PHE A 75 -3.04 4.32 11.11
C PHE A 75 -1.70 4.93 11.52
N GLU A 76 -1.57 5.35 12.77
CA GLU A 76 -0.32 5.93 13.30
C GLU A 76 0.81 4.90 13.28
N GLU A 77 0.53 3.67 13.71
CA GLU A 77 1.44 2.53 13.59
C GLU A 77 1.82 2.28 12.12
N GLY A 78 0.86 2.29 11.20
CA GLY A 78 1.15 2.11 9.79
C GLY A 78 2.00 3.22 9.17
N MET A 79 1.85 4.46 9.65
CA MET A 79 2.71 5.59 9.27
C MET A 79 4.11 5.46 9.86
N TRP A 80 4.25 4.88 11.06
CA TRP A 80 5.55 4.59 11.63
C TRP A 80 6.26 3.46 10.87
N GLU A 81 5.55 2.36 10.59
CA GLU A 81 6.08 1.22 9.83
C GLU A 81 6.60 1.64 8.46
N ILE A 82 5.80 2.34 7.65
CA ILE A 82 6.23 2.73 6.29
C ILE A 82 7.50 3.59 6.26
N GLU A 83 7.83 4.30 7.35
CA GLU A 83 9.02 5.15 7.45
C GLU A 83 10.22 4.45 8.10
N ASN A 84 9.99 3.55 9.06
CA ASN A 84 11.05 2.99 9.91
C ASN A 84 11.28 1.49 9.66
N ASP A 85 10.23 0.76 9.30
CA ASP A 85 10.28 -0.64 8.91
C ASP A 85 9.34 -0.93 7.74
N PRO A 86 9.63 -0.42 6.54
CA PRO A 86 8.78 -0.66 5.37
C PRO A 86 8.78 -2.13 4.93
N GLY A 87 9.52 -3.00 5.62
CA GLY A 87 9.80 -4.36 5.20
C GLY A 87 10.71 -4.36 3.96
N ARG A 88 11.73 -5.20 4.02
CA ARG A 88 12.52 -5.52 2.83
C ARG A 88 11.85 -6.69 2.13
N LEU A 89 11.61 -6.57 0.83
CA LEU A 89 11.34 -7.74 -0.01
C LEU A 89 12.63 -8.55 -0.15
N ASN A 90 13.01 -9.23 0.92
CA ASN A 90 13.98 -10.30 0.84
C ASN A 90 13.20 -11.53 0.36
N SER A 91 13.73 -12.17 -0.68
CA SER A 91 13.14 -13.15 -1.59
C SER A 91 12.63 -14.47 -0.99
N SER A 92 12.09 -14.48 0.23
CA SER A 92 11.73 -15.74 0.91
C SER A 92 10.37 -15.77 1.60
N TYR A 93 9.72 -14.65 1.94
CA TYR A 93 8.42 -14.73 2.63
C TYR A 93 7.49 -13.55 2.31
N SER A 94 6.50 -13.81 1.44
CA SER A 94 5.09 -13.38 1.52
C SER A 94 4.46 -13.46 0.13
N THR A 95 4.34 -14.68 -0.37
CA THR A 95 3.41 -14.97 -1.46
C THR A 95 2.01 -14.68 -0.94
N PHE A 96 1.21 -13.95 -1.73
CA PHE A 96 -0.24 -13.84 -1.51
C PHE A 96 -0.84 -15.24 -1.67
N SER A 97 -0.95 -15.99 -0.58
CA SER A 97 -1.84 -17.14 -0.48
C SER A 97 -3.22 -16.59 -0.13
N LEU A 98 -4.10 -16.56 -1.14
CA LEU A 98 -5.53 -16.32 -0.96
C LEU A 98 -6.18 -17.46 -0.18
#